data_AF-A0A3B8K6V2-F1
#
_entry.id   AF-A0A3B8K6V2-F1
#
_cell.length_a   1.000
_cell.length_b   1.000
_cell.length_c   1.000
_cell.angle_alpha   90.00
_cell.angle_beta   90.00
_cell.angle_gamma   90.00
#
_symmetry.space_group_name_H-M   'P 1'
#
loop_
_entity.id
_entity.type
_entity.pdbx_description
1 polymer ?
#
loop_
_entity_poly.entity_id
_entity_poly.type
_entity_poly.pdbx_seq_one_letter_code
_entity_poly.pdbx_strand_id
1 'polypeptide(L)'
;MPEDKKADVRITILKKTKVEDIHSAYAKENVPVVCAKGEEGVSYISVNGEKPEGFCPGAWRGLAATVELLAAGGTSPYTREEGTAISCCNDGLHPVIFKLERVAG
;
A
#
# COMPACT_ATOMS: atom_id res chain seq x y z
N MET A 1 10.80 16.43 -23.21
CA MET A 1 10.43 15.01 -23.07
C MET A 1 8.92 14.99 -23.06
N PRO A 2 8.23 14.24 -23.93
CA PRO A 2 6.77 14.15 -23.85
C PRO A 2 6.41 13.67 -22.45
N GLU A 3 5.47 14.35 -21.80
CA GLU A 3 4.98 13.97 -20.48
C GLU A 3 4.25 12.63 -20.63
N ASP A 4 4.98 11.53 -20.45
CA ASP A 4 4.39 10.19 -20.44
C ASP A 4 3.32 10.18 -19.34
N LYS A 5 2.06 10.10 -19.78
CA LYS A 5 0.90 10.14 -18.91
C LYS A 5 0.98 8.94 -17.95
N LYS A 6 1.25 9.22 -16.67
CA LYS A 6 1.26 8.21 -15.61
C LYS A 6 -0.12 7.54 -15.52
N ALA A 7 -0.13 6.23 -15.37
CA ALA A 7 -1.35 5.47 -15.15
C ALA A 7 -1.85 5.62 -13.71
N ASP A 8 -3.16 5.51 -13.54
CA ASP A 8 -3.76 5.44 -12.21
C ASP A 8 -3.51 4.07 -11.58
N VAL A 9 -3.37 4.03 -10.25
CA VAL A 9 -3.11 2.79 -9.50
C VAL A 9 -4.16 2.62 -8.43
N ARG A 10 -4.89 1.51 -8.49
CA ARG A 10 -5.80 1.07 -7.43
C ARG A 10 -5.00 0.46 -6.28
N ILE A 11 -5.29 0.91 -5.07
CA ILE A 11 -4.67 0.49 -3.83
C ILE A 11 -5.74 -0.14 -2.96
N THR A 12 -5.72 -1.47 -2.82
CA THR A 12 -6.73 -2.23 -2.07
C THR A 12 -6.11 -2.78 -0.79
N ILE A 13 -6.77 -2.59 0.35
CA ILE A 13 -6.37 -3.22 1.61
C ILE A 13 -6.76 -4.69 1.55
N LEU A 14 -5.77 -5.60 1.49
CA LEU A 14 -6.05 -7.04 1.49
C LEU A 14 -6.19 -7.60 2.89
N LYS A 15 -5.23 -7.25 3.77
CA LYS A 15 -5.13 -7.88 5.08
C LYS A 15 -4.51 -6.95 6.11
N LYS A 16 -5.05 -6.96 7.32
CA LYS A 16 -4.47 -6.36 8.51
C LYS A 16 -3.96 -7.50 9.39
N THR A 17 -2.65 -7.54 9.62
CA THR A 17 -1.98 -8.63 10.32
C THR A 17 -1.76 -8.28 11.79
N LYS A 18 -1.71 -9.30 12.64
CA LYS A 18 -1.31 -9.21 14.04
C LYS A 18 0.07 -9.84 14.19
N VAL A 19 0.98 -9.15 14.88
CA VAL A 19 2.32 -9.63 15.23
C VAL A 19 2.45 -9.68 16.75
N GLU A 20 1.73 -10.59 17.39
CA GLU A 20 1.51 -10.59 18.85
C GLU A 20 2.82 -10.74 19.66
N ASP A 21 3.75 -11.54 19.15
CA ASP A 21 5.08 -11.73 19.72
C ASP A 21 5.91 -10.43 19.71
N ILE A 22 5.96 -9.76 18.56
CA ILE A 22 6.68 -8.49 18.40
C ILE A 22 5.98 -7.38 19.19
N HIS A 23 4.64 -7.34 19.13
CA HIS A 23 3.84 -6.31 19.79
C HIS A 23 4.00 -6.41 21.31
N SER A 24 3.87 -7.60 21.90
CA SER A 24 4.03 -7.81 23.33
C SER A 24 5.44 -7.49 23.84
N ALA A 25 6.47 -7.71 23.02
CA ALA A 25 7.86 -7.44 23.40
C ALA A 25 8.26 -5.96 23.28
N TYR A 26 7.67 -5.20 22.35
CA TYR A 26 8.19 -3.87 21.97
C TYR A 26 7.17 -2.72 21.95
N ALA A 27 5.86 -3.01 21.97
CA ALA A 27 4.86 -1.96 21.96
C ALA A 27 4.75 -1.26 23.33
N LYS A 28 4.40 0.03 23.29
CA LYS A 28 4.04 0.77 24.50
C LYS A 28 2.68 0.28 25.03
N GLU A 29 2.43 0.56 26.31
CA GLU A 29 1.10 0.38 26.90
C GLU A 29 0.03 1.13 26.08
N ASN A 30 -1.13 0.51 25.89
CA ASN A 30 -2.29 1.04 25.15
C ASN A 30 -2.11 1.22 23.64
N VAL A 31 -1.09 0.62 23.02
CA VAL A 31 -0.99 0.53 21.56
C VAL A 31 -1.90 -0.62 21.07
N PRO A 32 -2.80 -0.41 20.09
CA PRO A 32 -3.66 -1.47 19.57
C PRO A 32 -2.84 -2.55 18.87
N VAL A 33 -3.28 -3.81 18.87
CA VAL A 33 -2.52 -4.92 18.21
C VAL A 33 -2.71 -4.94 16.70
N VAL A 34 -3.73 -4.25 16.20
CA VAL A 34 -4.08 -4.14 14.78
C VAL A 34 -4.14 -2.66 14.42
N CYS A 35 -3.73 -2.33 13.18
CA CYS A 35 -3.84 -0.97 12.69
C CYS A 35 -5.28 -0.45 12.84
N ALA A 36 -5.47 0.71 13.47
CA ALA A 36 -6.81 1.31 13.61
C ALA A 36 -7.31 1.95 12.30
N LYS A 37 -6.44 2.12 11.29
CA LYS A 37 -6.74 2.84 10.05
C LYS A 37 -7.13 1.88 8.93
N GLY A 38 -8.15 2.27 8.16
CA GLY A 38 -8.65 1.52 7.01
C GLY A 38 -9.32 0.20 7.39
N GLU A 39 -10.01 -0.40 6.41
CA GLU A 39 -10.73 -1.66 6.56
C GLU A 39 -10.32 -2.61 5.43
N GLU A 40 -10.27 -3.92 5.72
CA GLU A 40 -9.98 -4.93 4.70
C GLU A 40 -11.05 -4.87 3.60
N GLY A 41 -10.64 -4.95 2.33
CA GLY A 41 -11.49 -4.82 1.17
C GLY A 41 -11.69 -3.39 0.65
N VAL A 42 -11.37 -2.36 1.43
CA VAL A 42 -11.46 -0.96 0.96
C VAL A 42 -10.37 -0.67 -0.06
N SER A 43 -10.75 0.01 -1.15
CA SER A 43 -9.84 0.44 -2.21
C SER A 43 -9.79 1.95 -2.36
N TYR A 44 -8.61 2.48 -2.69
CA TYR A 44 -8.34 3.87 -3.03
C TYR A 44 -7.76 3.95 -4.44
N ILE A 45 -7.89 5.09 -5.11
CA ILE A 45 -7.26 5.33 -6.41
C ILE A 45 -6.18 6.39 -6.25
N SER A 46 -4.95 6.03 -6.59
CA SER A 46 -3.84 6.96 -6.79
C SER A 46 -3.91 7.46 -8.23
N VAL A 47 -4.11 8.76 -8.39
CA VAL A 47 -4.21 9.40 -9.70
C VAL A 47 -2.83 9.93 -10.09
N ASN A 48 -2.32 9.55 -11.26
CA ASN A 48 -0.97 9.91 -11.73
C ASN A 48 0.18 9.62 -10.72
N GLY A 49 0.05 8.58 -9.90
CA GLY A 49 1.04 8.24 -8.87
C GLY A 49 0.98 9.08 -7.59
N GLU A 50 -0.01 9.96 -7.45
CA GLU A 50 -0.19 10.81 -6.27
C GLU A 50 -0.91 10.09 -5.12
N LYS A 51 -0.64 10.52 -3.89
CA LYS A 51 -1.29 9.95 -2.70
C LYS A 51 -2.81 10.20 -2.75
N PRO A 52 -3.67 9.19 -2.59
CA PRO A 52 -5.11 9.40 -2.50
C PRO A 52 -5.50 10.27 -1.29
N GLU A 53 -6.61 11.01 -1.42
CA GLU A 53 -7.21 11.73 -0.30
C GLU A 53 -7.69 10.75 0.79
N GLY A 54 -7.55 11.14 2.06
CA GLY A 54 -7.90 10.28 3.21
C GLY A 54 -6.99 9.06 3.43
N PHE A 55 -6.05 8.77 2.51
CA PHE A 55 -5.14 7.64 2.67
C PHE A 55 -4.09 7.88 3.76
N CYS A 56 -3.76 6.82 4.52
CA CYS A 56 -2.81 6.88 5.63
C CYS A 56 -1.42 7.36 5.17
N PRO A 57 -0.89 8.47 5.71
CA PRO A 57 0.43 8.99 5.31
C PRO A 57 1.59 8.04 5.61
N GLY A 58 1.48 7.25 6.68
CA GLY A 58 2.48 6.23 7.02
C GLY A 58 2.51 5.12 5.97
N ALA A 59 1.35 4.52 5.69
CA ALA A 59 1.24 3.51 4.65
C ALA A 59 1.74 4.04 3.30
N TRP A 60 1.40 5.28 2.93
CA TRP A 60 1.89 5.89 1.69
C TRP A 60 3.41 5.89 1.57
N ARG A 61 4.15 6.18 2.64
CA ARG A 61 5.62 6.15 2.62
C ARG A 61 6.19 4.78 2.26
N GLY A 62 5.52 3.69 2.65
CA GLY A 62 5.91 2.33 2.28
C GLY A 62 5.50 1.93 0.87
N LEU A 63 4.44 2.54 0.31
CA LEU A 63 3.85 2.15 -0.96
C LEU A 63 4.27 3.04 -2.14
N ALA A 64 4.64 4.29 -1.90
CA ALA A 64 4.81 5.33 -2.92
C ALA A 64 5.77 4.91 -4.05
N ALA A 65 6.91 4.29 -3.73
CA ALA A 65 7.87 3.84 -4.74
C ALA A 65 7.30 2.74 -5.64
N THR A 66 6.53 1.80 -5.08
CA THR A 66 5.87 0.75 -5.87
C THR A 66 4.72 1.32 -6.69
N VAL A 67 3.96 2.26 -6.15
CA VAL A 67 2.89 2.96 -6.88
C VAL A 67 3.48 3.73 -8.07
N GLU A 68 4.57 4.47 -7.87
CA GLU A 68 5.27 5.19 -8.94
C GLU A 68 5.79 4.24 -10.02
N LEU A 69 6.39 3.11 -9.63
CA LEU A 69 6.83 2.08 -10.57
C LEU A 69 5.68 1.59 -11.46
N LEU A 70 4.54 1.27 -10.87
CA LEU A 70 3.36 0.79 -11.61
C LEU A 70 2.75 1.90 -12.48
N ALA A 71 2.67 3.12 -11.96
CA ALA A 71 2.15 4.29 -12.67
C ALA A 71 3.00 4.63 -13.91
N ALA A 72 4.32 4.44 -13.83
CA ALA A 72 5.26 4.60 -14.94
C ALA A 72 5.25 3.43 -15.94
N GLY A 73 4.34 2.45 -15.79
CA GLY A 73 4.23 1.29 -16.67
C GLY A 73 5.18 0.14 -16.34
N GLY A 74 5.92 0.24 -15.25
CA GLY A 74 6.73 -0.85 -14.72
C GLY A 74 5.89 -1.99 -14.14
N THR A 75 6.56 -3.09 -13.79
CA THR A 75 5.93 -4.25 -13.16
C THR A 75 6.75 -4.74 -11.98
N SER A 76 6.09 -5.35 -10.99
CA SER A 76 6.78 -6.02 -9.89
C SER A 76 7.41 -7.33 -10.38
N PRO A 77 8.66 -7.65 -9.99
CA PRO A 77 9.28 -8.93 -10.33
C PRO A 77 8.73 -10.10 -9.48
N TYR A 78 7.89 -9.81 -8.48
CA TYR A 78 7.44 -10.80 -7.49
C TYR A 78 5.99 -11.26 -7.68
N THR A 79 5.23 -10.62 -8.57
CA THR A 79 3.84 -10.98 -8.88
C THR A 79 3.74 -11.60 -10.26
N ARG A 80 2.78 -12.52 -10.44
CA ARG A 80 2.53 -13.17 -11.74
C ARG A 80 1.80 -12.25 -12.72
N GLU A 81 0.94 -11.38 -12.20
CA GLU A 81 0.11 -10.45 -12.97
C GLU A 81 0.89 -9.18 -13.25
N GLU A 82 1.01 -8.80 -14.53
CA GLU A 82 1.63 -7.55 -14.94
C GLU A 82 0.84 -6.35 -14.40
N GLY A 83 1.55 -5.27 -14.03
CA GLY A 83 0.92 -4.08 -13.47
C GLY A 83 0.32 -4.29 -12.08
N THR A 84 0.56 -5.44 -11.44
CA THR A 84 0.17 -5.73 -10.06
C THR A 84 1.41 -5.75 -9.17
N ALA A 85 1.25 -5.37 -7.91
CA ALA A 85 2.24 -5.56 -6.86
C ALA A 85 1.57 -5.80 -5.51
N ILE A 86 2.25 -6.53 -4.62
CA ILE A 86 1.86 -6.65 -3.21
C ILE A 86 2.90 -5.93 -2.37
N SER A 87 2.46 -4.96 -1.59
CA SER A 87 3.33 -4.17 -0.71
C SER A 87 2.68 -4.00 0.65
N CYS A 88 3.45 -3.61 1.66
CA CYS A 88 2.97 -3.40 3.02
C CYS A 88 3.18 -1.96 3.49
N CYS A 89 2.45 -1.56 4.53
CA CYS A 89 2.82 -0.35 5.25
C CYS A 89 4.19 -0.50 5.92
N ASN A 90 4.85 0.62 6.16
CA ASN A 90 6.14 0.67 6.86
C ASN A 90 6.03 0.57 8.40
N ASP A 91 4.84 0.26 8.93
CA ASP A 91 4.62 0.06 10.37
C ASP A 91 4.73 -1.44 10.71
N GLY A 92 5.85 -1.81 11.34
CA GLY A 92 6.13 -3.18 11.75
C GLY A 92 5.29 -3.65 12.94
N LEU A 93 4.73 -2.75 13.74
CA LEU A 93 3.84 -3.13 14.85
C LEU A 93 2.41 -3.40 14.38
N HIS A 94 2.01 -2.80 13.25
CA HIS A 94 0.69 -2.97 12.68
C HIS A 94 0.74 -3.25 11.17
N PRO A 95 1.30 -4.39 10.73
CA PRO A 95 1.47 -4.65 9.31
C PRO A 95 0.13 -4.71 8.58
N VAL A 96 0.00 -3.92 7.52
CA VAL A 96 -1.14 -3.94 6.61
C VAL A 96 -0.63 -4.28 5.21
N ILE A 97 -1.23 -5.27 4.59
CA ILE A 97 -0.91 -5.78 3.26
C ILE A 97 -1.86 -5.15 2.25
N PHE A 98 -1.28 -4.58 1.20
CA PHE A 98 -2.01 -3.90 0.13
C PHE A 98 -1.77 -4.60 -1.21
N LYS A 99 -2.82 -4.68 -2.01
CA LYS A 99 -2.74 -4.95 -3.45
C LYS A 99 -2.65 -3.62 -4.19
N LEU A 100 -1.66 -3.49 -5.05
CA LEU A 100 -1.50 -2.36 -5.96
C LEU A 100 -1.75 -2.87 -7.37
N GLU A 101 -2.65 -2.23 -8.10
CA GLU A 101 -3.03 -2.63 -9.46
C GLU A 101 -3.12 -1.40 -10.34
N ARG A 102 -2.36 -1.37 -11.43
CA ARG A 102 -2.51 -0.35 -12.45
C ARG A 102 -3.90 -0.47 -13.08
N VAL A 103 -4.63 0.65 -13.09
CA VAL A 103 -5.91 0.76 -13.77
C VAL A 103 -5.60 0.89 -15.26
N ALA A 104 -5.94 -0.13 -16.04
CA ALA A 104 -5.86 -0.03 -17.49
C ALA A 104 -6.81 1.08 -17.96
N GLY A 105 -6.27 2.05 -18.71
CA GLY A 105 -7.04 3.08 -19.40
C GLY A 105 -7.51 2.62 -20.77
#